data_AF-A0A6N7W075-F1
#
_entry.id   AF-A0A6N7W075-F1
#
_cell.length_a   1.000
_cell.length_b   1.000
_cell.length_c   1.000
_cell.angle_alpha   90.00
_cell.angle_beta   90.00
_cell.angle_gamma   90.00
#
_symmetry.space_group_name_H-M   'P 1'
#
loop_
_entity.id
_entity.type
_entity.pdbx_description
1 polymer ?
#
loop_
_entity_poly.entity_id
_entity_poly.type
_entity_poly.pdbx_seq_one_letter_code
_entity_poly.pdbx_strand_id
1 'polypeptide(L)'
;MDKELLYNGSGVKDITAYKAILQSGGTGNMNNYEINKGEIWEVDNNGSSRLVVVLACFERYAATVMLQDQLPGSSAVEVRARDIMYADAGRLGYVFYDKMVDFVRTLSDTEYQALRQGIANALNIDTSDGGDAYSAALEAAHQEAVILREDLAKAQEEIDNQAEELEAAANRVAALEEEKKKKNGSNYIAAVEESELRKCLAMAEREAEIYKRLYEDLLARALG
;
A
#
# COMPACT_ATOMS: atom_id res chain seq x y z
N MET A 1 -0.18 -32.78 -21.80
CA MET A 1 0.33 -32.56 -20.43
C MET A 1 0.18 -31.07 -20.12
N ASP A 2 0.18 -30.64 -18.86
CA ASP A 2 0.42 -29.22 -18.43
C ASP A 2 -0.75 -28.39 -17.86
N LYS A 3 -1.97 -28.91 -17.62
CA LYS A 3 -2.99 -28.14 -16.84
C LYS A 3 -2.88 -28.36 -15.32
N GLU A 4 -2.34 -29.49 -14.90
CA GLU A 4 -2.25 -29.87 -13.48
C GLU A 4 -1.12 -29.15 -12.74
N LEU A 5 -0.08 -28.68 -13.43
CA LEU A 5 1.06 -27.99 -12.82
C LEU A 5 0.79 -26.52 -12.51
N LEU A 6 -0.26 -25.95 -13.10
CA LEU A 6 -0.64 -24.55 -12.90
C LEU A 6 -1.40 -24.33 -11.58
N TYR A 7 -1.96 -25.40 -11.02
CA TYR A 7 -2.73 -25.38 -9.79
C TYR A 7 -1.98 -26.19 -8.72
N ASN A 8 -1.86 -25.62 -7.53
CA ASN A 8 -1.30 -26.38 -6.40
C ASN A 8 -2.28 -27.48 -5.94
N GLY A 9 -1.86 -28.33 -5.00
CA GLY A 9 -2.69 -29.42 -4.48
C GLY A 9 -4.02 -28.97 -3.83
N SER A 10 -4.18 -27.66 -3.59
CA SER A 10 -5.40 -27.03 -3.07
C SER A 10 -6.32 -26.48 -4.16
N GLY A 11 -5.96 -26.65 -5.45
CA GLY A 11 -6.71 -26.14 -6.60
C GLY A 11 -6.56 -24.64 -6.85
N VAL A 12 -5.58 -23.97 -6.23
CA VAL A 12 -5.30 -22.54 -6.42
C VAL A 12 -4.21 -22.36 -7.47
N LYS A 13 -4.40 -21.39 -8.37
CA LYS A 13 -3.44 -21.07 -9.44
C LYS A 13 -2.13 -20.55 -8.82
N ASP A 14 -1.06 -21.33 -8.90
CA ASP A 14 0.26 -20.98 -8.35
C ASP A 14 1.25 -20.75 -9.49
N ILE A 15 1.29 -19.50 -9.95
CA ILE A 15 2.12 -19.08 -11.09
C ILE A 15 3.61 -19.19 -10.75
N THR A 16 3.98 -19.00 -9.49
CA THR A 16 5.37 -19.01 -9.04
C THR A 16 5.95 -20.42 -9.07
N ALA A 17 5.21 -21.39 -8.52
CA ALA A 17 5.61 -22.80 -8.57
C ALA A 17 5.64 -23.34 -10.01
N TYR A 18 4.66 -22.97 -10.83
CA TYR A 18 4.62 -23.33 -12.25
C TYR A 18 5.85 -22.81 -13.02
N LYS A 19 6.23 -21.54 -12.80
CA LYS A 19 7.44 -20.93 -13.39
C LYS A 19 8.72 -21.64 -12.94
N ALA A 20 8.83 -22.00 -11.66
CA ALA A 20 10.00 -22.72 -11.13
C ALA A 20 10.15 -24.14 -11.72
N ILE A 21 9.03 -24.85 -11.93
CA ILE A 21 9.03 -26.16 -12.56
C ILE A 21 9.43 -26.06 -14.04
N LEU A 22 8.90 -25.07 -14.77
CA LEU A 22 9.33 -24.78 -16.15
C LEU A 22 10.82 -24.45 -16.24
N GLN A 23 11.37 -23.71 -15.28
CA GLN A 23 12.80 -23.39 -15.21
C GLN A 23 13.69 -24.60 -14.89
N SER A 24 13.19 -25.59 -14.14
CA SER A 24 13.95 -26.81 -13.81
C SER A 24 13.88 -27.89 -14.90
N GLY A 25 12.87 -27.84 -15.76
CA GLY A 25 12.64 -28.75 -16.88
C GLY A 25 13.46 -28.45 -18.13
N GLY A 26 14.78 -28.28 -18.01
CA GLY A 26 15.74 -28.43 -19.11
C GLY A 26 15.43 -27.73 -20.45
N THR A 27 15.65 -26.42 -20.52
CA THR A 27 16.03 -25.75 -21.78
C THR A 27 17.19 -24.81 -21.50
N GLY A 28 18.28 -24.98 -22.25
CA GLY A 28 19.56 -24.34 -22.01
C GLY A 28 19.51 -22.80 -22.01
N ASN A 29 20.44 -22.21 -21.27
CA ASN A 29 20.82 -20.79 -21.31
C ASN A 29 19.67 -19.77 -21.25
N MET A 30 18.71 -19.91 -20.33
CA MET A 30 17.98 -18.73 -19.87
C MET A 30 18.92 -17.91 -18.99
N ASN A 31 19.63 -16.95 -19.59
CA ASN A 31 20.16 -15.84 -18.81
C ASN A 31 18.99 -15.20 -18.04
N ASN A 32 19.26 -14.88 -16.78
CA ASN A 32 18.32 -14.58 -15.69
C ASN A 32 17.49 -13.28 -15.86
N TYR A 33 17.09 -12.94 -17.08
CA TYR A 33 16.41 -11.70 -17.41
C TYR A 33 14.90 -11.91 -17.55
N GLU A 34 14.14 -11.14 -16.75
CA GLU A 34 12.70 -10.99 -16.97
C GLU A 34 12.50 -10.12 -18.22
N ILE A 35 12.04 -10.73 -19.32
CA ILE A 35 11.75 -10.02 -20.57
C ILE A 35 10.44 -9.26 -20.42
N ASN A 36 10.47 -7.95 -20.65
CA ASN A 36 9.31 -7.08 -20.53
C ASN A 36 8.87 -6.45 -21.85
N LYS A 37 7.61 -6.00 -21.87
CA LYS A 37 7.06 -5.20 -22.97
C LYS A 37 7.85 -3.89 -23.14
N GLY A 38 8.03 -3.46 -24.39
CA GLY A 38 8.76 -2.25 -24.74
C GLY A 38 10.28 -2.41 -24.74
N GLU A 39 10.81 -3.60 -24.46
CA GLU A 39 12.24 -3.86 -24.52
C GLU A 39 12.71 -4.25 -25.93
N ILE A 40 13.94 -3.86 -26.26
CA ILE A 40 14.65 -4.26 -27.47
C ILE A 40 15.63 -5.36 -27.12
N TRP A 41 15.54 -6.46 -27.86
CA TRP A 41 16.32 -7.67 -27.66
C TRP A 41 17.01 -8.10 -28.94
N GLU A 42 18.22 -8.63 -28.80
CA GLU A 42 18.93 -9.35 -29.84
C GLU A 42 18.50 -10.83 -29.82
N VAL A 43 18.12 -11.34 -30.99
CA VAL A 43 17.53 -12.68 -31.14
C VAL A 43 18.34 -13.48 -32.15
N ASP A 44 18.62 -14.75 -31.82
CA ASP A 44 19.17 -15.71 -32.78
C ASP A 44 18.10 -16.15 -33.78
N ASN A 45 18.34 -15.82 -35.04
CA ASN A 45 17.57 -16.23 -36.18
C ASN A 45 18.43 -17.11 -37.10
N ASN A 46 18.45 -18.40 -36.78
CA ASN A 46 19.12 -19.46 -37.53
C ASN A 46 20.60 -19.14 -37.86
N GLY A 47 21.34 -18.66 -36.86
CA GLY A 47 22.77 -18.33 -37.00
C GLY A 47 23.06 -16.90 -37.45
N SER A 48 22.02 -16.06 -37.58
CA SER A 48 22.15 -14.61 -37.74
C SER A 48 21.46 -13.91 -36.57
N SER A 49 22.06 -12.86 -36.01
CA SER A 49 21.39 -12.07 -34.97
C SER A 49 20.53 -10.97 -35.59
N ARG A 50 19.36 -10.72 -34.99
CA ARG A 50 18.47 -9.61 -35.37
C ARG A 50 17.93 -8.93 -34.13
N LEU A 51 17.67 -7.63 -34.25
CA LEU A 51 17.03 -6.87 -33.18
C LEU A 51 15.51 -6.93 -33.31
N VAL A 52 14.83 -7.09 -32.19
CA VAL A 52 13.38 -7.11 -32.11
C VAL A 52 12.89 -6.25 -30.96
N VAL A 53 11.71 -5.65 -31.11
CA VAL A 53 10.98 -4.98 -30.03
C VAL A 53 9.93 -5.94 -29.48
N VAL A 54 9.88 -6.10 -28.16
CA VAL A 54 8.89 -6.91 -27.45
C VAL A 54 7.60 -6.10 -27.28
N LEU A 55 6.49 -6.60 -27.83
CA LEU A 55 5.16 -5.98 -27.72
C LEU A 55 4.34 -6.56 -26.57
N ALA A 56 4.39 -7.88 -26.40
CA ALA A 56 3.66 -8.60 -25.37
C ALA A 56 4.40 -9.87 -24.98
N CYS A 57 4.34 -10.21 -23.70
CA CYS A 57 4.96 -11.41 -23.14
C CYS A 57 3.88 -12.47 -22.87
N PHE A 58 4.16 -13.71 -23.26
CA PHE A 58 3.33 -14.88 -22.98
C PHE A 58 4.14 -15.91 -22.19
N GLU A 59 3.56 -17.08 -21.88
CA GLU A 59 4.26 -18.06 -21.02
C GLU A 59 5.54 -18.63 -21.64
N ARG A 60 5.57 -18.84 -22.96
CA ARG A 60 6.69 -19.52 -23.66
C ARG A 60 7.37 -18.67 -24.73
N TYR A 61 6.77 -17.55 -25.10
CA TYR A 61 7.24 -16.71 -26.19
C TYR A 61 6.81 -15.25 -25.98
N ALA A 62 7.42 -14.34 -26.73
CA ALA A 62 7.00 -12.95 -26.83
C ALA A 62 6.46 -12.65 -28.23
N ALA A 63 5.43 -11.81 -28.33
CA ALA A 63 5.08 -11.16 -29.59
C ALA A 63 6.04 -10.00 -29.83
N THR A 64 6.57 -9.90 -31.03
CA THR A 64 7.68 -9.00 -31.35
C THR A 64 7.52 -8.34 -32.72
N VAL A 65 8.18 -7.21 -32.92
CA VAL A 65 8.40 -6.62 -34.25
C VAL A 65 9.89 -6.58 -34.54
N MET A 66 10.26 -7.00 -35.74
CA MET A 66 11.65 -7.06 -36.17
C MET A 66 12.14 -5.67 -36.63
N LEU A 67 13.35 -5.32 -36.21
CA LEU A 67 14.04 -4.13 -36.66
C LEU A 67 14.97 -4.47 -37.83
N GLN A 68 15.06 -3.57 -38.79
CA GLN A 68 15.91 -3.68 -39.97
C GLN A 68 16.50 -2.33 -40.34
N ASP A 69 17.71 -2.34 -40.90
CA ASP A 69 18.40 -1.11 -41.34
C ASP A 69 17.76 -0.49 -42.58
N GLN A 70 17.13 -1.32 -43.41
CA GLN A 70 16.49 -0.87 -44.65
C GLN A 70 15.06 -0.40 -44.40
N LEU A 71 14.71 0.77 -44.94
CA LEU A 71 13.35 1.29 -44.88
C LEU A 71 12.34 0.29 -45.48
N PRO A 72 11.34 -0.19 -44.71
CA PRO A 72 10.27 -1.04 -45.22
C PRO A 72 9.51 -0.35 -46.35
N GLY A 73 9.01 -1.13 -47.31
CA GLY A 73 8.21 -0.61 -48.43
C GLY A 73 6.82 -0.09 -48.04
N SER A 74 6.33 -0.46 -46.84
CA SER A 74 5.05 -0.03 -46.29
C SER A 74 5.11 -0.01 -44.76
N SER A 75 4.36 0.90 -44.14
CA SER A 75 4.15 0.92 -42.67
C SER A 75 5.46 0.98 -41.84
N ALA A 76 6.43 1.74 -42.33
CA ALA A 76 7.71 1.93 -41.65
C ALA A 76 7.56 2.83 -40.42
N VAL A 77 8.10 2.37 -39.29
CA VAL A 77 8.23 3.15 -38.06
C VAL A 77 9.71 3.24 -37.69
N GLU A 78 10.22 4.45 -37.52
CA GLU A 78 11.59 4.67 -37.06
C GLU A 78 11.72 4.27 -35.58
N VAL A 79 12.71 3.44 -35.27
CA VAL A 79 13.04 3.03 -33.91
C VAL A 79 14.54 3.18 -33.71
N ARG A 80 14.92 3.95 -32.69
CA ARG A 80 16.33 4.11 -32.30
C ARG A 80 16.72 2.98 -31.35
N ALA A 81 17.51 2.03 -31.86
CA ALA A 81 18.13 0.98 -31.07
C ALA A 81 19.56 1.39 -30.71
N ARG A 82 20.56 0.86 -31.43
CA ARG A 82 21.96 1.33 -31.39
C ARG A 82 22.18 2.43 -32.44
N ASP A 83 21.67 2.18 -33.64
CA ASP A 83 21.56 3.12 -34.75
C ASP A 83 20.08 3.35 -35.11
N ILE A 84 19.82 4.24 -36.09
CA ILE A 84 18.48 4.45 -36.63
C ILE A 84 18.09 3.20 -37.42
N MET A 85 17.09 2.48 -36.91
CA MET A 85 16.51 1.30 -37.56
C MET A 85 15.04 1.52 -37.82
N TYR A 86 14.45 0.64 -38.64
CA TYR A 86 13.05 0.69 -39.01
C TYR A 86 12.34 -0.59 -38.60
N ALA A 87 11.19 -0.44 -37.96
CA ALA A 87 10.21 -1.48 -37.72
C ALA A 87 9.20 -1.49 -38.87
N ASP A 88 8.88 -2.69 -39.38
CA ASP A 88 7.72 -2.89 -40.24
C ASP A 88 6.49 -3.15 -39.36
N ALA A 89 5.65 -2.13 -39.19
CA ALA A 89 4.51 -2.18 -38.30
C ALA A 89 3.40 -3.13 -38.78
N GLY A 90 3.39 -3.50 -40.07
CA GLY A 90 2.46 -4.50 -40.60
C GLY A 90 2.92 -5.94 -40.40
N ARG A 91 4.20 -6.15 -40.05
CA ARG A 91 4.81 -7.48 -39.95
C ARG A 91 5.11 -7.87 -38.50
N LEU A 92 4.05 -8.22 -37.79
CA LEU A 92 4.15 -8.81 -36.46
C LEU A 92 4.75 -10.22 -36.52
N GLY A 93 5.57 -10.54 -35.54
CA GLY A 93 6.15 -11.87 -35.35
C GLY A 93 6.06 -12.32 -33.90
N TYR A 94 6.66 -13.48 -33.64
CA TYR A 94 6.86 -13.99 -32.29
C TYR A 94 8.24 -14.63 -32.19
N VAL A 95 8.78 -14.65 -30.97
CA VAL A 95 10.09 -15.21 -30.66
C VAL A 95 9.99 -15.99 -29.35
N PHE A 96 10.49 -17.22 -29.36
CA PHE A 96 10.60 -18.03 -28.15
C PHE A 96 11.76 -17.52 -27.29
N TYR A 97 11.60 -17.65 -25.97
CA TYR A 97 12.58 -17.08 -25.03
C TYR A 97 13.97 -17.75 -25.11
N ASP A 98 14.06 -18.99 -25.61
CA ASP A 98 15.34 -19.67 -25.87
C ASP A 98 16.14 -19.05 -27.02
N LYS A 99 15.51 -18.20 -27.83
CA LYS A 99 16.17 -17.47 -28.93
C LYS A 99 16.61 -16.06 -28.55
N MET A 100 16.25 -15.57 -27.36
CA MET A 100 16.64 -14.25 -26.87
C MET A 100 18.08 -14.33 -26.35
N VAL A 101 18.96 -13.49 -26.90
CA VAL A 101 20.40 -13.54 -26.64
C VAL A 101 20.80 -12.43 -25.67
N ASP A 102 20.68 -11.18 -26.11
CA ASP A 102 21.16 -10.02 -25.37
C ASP A 102 20.12 -8.91 -25.29
N PHE A 103 20.02 -8.29 -24.12
CA PHE A 103 19.24 -7.07 -23.90
C PHE A 103 19.97 -5.87 -24.51
N VAL A 104 19.24 -5.04 -25.27
CA VAL A 104 19.80 -3.82 -25.87
C VAL A 104 19.40 -2.59 -25.06
N ARG A 105 18.09 -2.29 -24.99
CA ARG A 105 17.54 -1.16 -24.23
C ARG A 105 16.02 -1.25 -24.11
N THR A 106 15.44 -0.45 -23.24
CA THR A 106 13.99 -0.21 -23.17
C THR A 106 13.62 1.02 -24.00
N LEU A 107 12.51 0.96 -24.75
CA LEU A 107 11.93 2.10 -25.45
C LEU A 107 11.38 3.12 -24.46
N SER A 108 11.44 4.40 -24.81
CA SER A 108 10.68 5.41 -24.08
C SER A 108 9.17 5.25 -24.35
N ASP A 109 8.34 5.75 -23.43
CA ASP A 109 6.88 5.65 -23.56
C ASP A 109 6.37 6.29 -24.86
N THR A 110 6.99 7.39 -25.29
CA THR A 110 6.62 8.10 -26.54
C THR A 110 6.97 7.29 -27.78
N GLU A 111 8.16 6.68 -27.83
CA GLU A 111 8.57 5.79 -28.92
C GLU A 111 7.67 4.54 -28.99
N TYR A 112 7.37 3.97 -27.82
CA TYR A 112 6.53 2.79 -27.74
C TYR A 112 5.08 3.09 -28.17
N GLN A 113 4.53 4.25 -27.78
CA GLN A 113 3.22 4.70 -28.25
C GLN A 113 3.20 4.94 -29.76
N ALA A 114 4.22 5.59 -30.32
CA ALA A 114 4.34 5.80 -31.75
C ALA A 114 4.39 4.46 -32.52
N LEU A 115 5.12 3.48 -32.01
CA LEU A 115 5.16 2.13 -32.58
C LEU A 115 3.79 1.45 -32.51
N ARG A 116 3.08 1.53 -31.38
CA ARG A 116 1.73 0.97 -31.24
C ARG A 116 0.73 1.62 -32.19
N GLN A 117 0.79 2.94 -32.35
CA GLN A 117 -0.06 3.67 -33.29
C GLN A 117 0.25 3.25 -34.73
N GLY A 118 1.54 3.12 -35.07
CA GLY A 118 1.98 2.64 -36.38
C GLY A 118 1.45 1.23 -36.68
N ILE A 119 1.49 0.32 -35.70
CA ILE A 119 0.95 -1.04 -35.83
C ILE A 119 -0.57 -1.01 -35.99
N ALA A 120 -1.28 -0.20 -35.18
CA ALA A 120 -2.73 -0.08 -35.29
C ALA A 120 -3.16 0.44 -36.66
N ASN A 121 -2.49 1.49 -37.16
CA ASN A 121 -2.72 2.02 -38.50
C ASN A 121 -2.41 0.99 -39.58
N ALA A 122 -1.30 0.24 -39.46
CA ALA A 122 -0.91 -0.77 -40.44
C ALA A 122 -1.89 -1.96 -40.50
N LEU A 123 -2.49 -2.31 -39.36
CA LEU A 123 -3.46 -3.39 -39.24
C LEU A 123 -4.92 -2.93 -39.45
N ASN A 124 -5.14 -1.65 -39.79
CA ASN A 124 -6.46 -1.01 -39.86
C ASN A 124 -7.31 -1.29 -38.62
N ILE A 125 -6.68 -1.26 -37.45
CA ILE A 125 -7.38 -1.37 -36.17
C ILE A 125 -7.87 0.04 -35.86
N ASP A 126 -9.18 0.22 -35.88
CA ASP A 126 -9.82 1.47 -35.47
C ASP A 126 -9.49 1.76 -34.00
N THR A 127 -8.49 2.61 -33.77
CA THR A 127 -8.10 3.04 -32.42
C THR A 127 -9.16 3.93 -31.79
N SER A 128 -10.10 4.44 -32.57
CA SER A 128 -11.24 5.26 -32.11
C SER A 128 -12.26 4.47 -31.29
N ASP A 129 -12.38 3.15 -31.50
CA ASP A 129 -13.42 2.35 -30.82
C ASP A 129 -12.97 1.77 -29.47
N GLY A 130 -11.72 2.01 -29.06
CA GLY A 130 -11.22 1.54 -27.75
C GLY A 130 -10.03 2.29 -27.15
N GLY A 131 -9.36 3.17 -27.91
CA GLY A 131 -8.25 3.98 -27.44
C GLY A 131 -8.70 5.23 -26.69
N ASP A 132 -9.69 5.94 -27.23
CA ASP A 132 -10.19 7.20 -26.64
C ASP A 132 -10.97 6.96 -25.34
N ALA A 133 -11.67 5.83 -25.22
CA ALA A 133 -12.35 5.46 -23.99
C ALA A 133 -11.36 5.04 -22.89
N TYR A 134 -10.25 4.36 -23.24
CA TYR A 134 -9.25 3.94 -22.26
C TYR A 134 -8.34 5.11 -21.85
N SER A 135 -7.98 6.00 -22.77
CA SER A 135 -7.24 7.22 -22.46
C SER A 135 -8.10 8.18 -21.63
N ALA A 136 -9.36 8.40 -21.99
CA ALA A 136 -10.27 9.22 -21.21
C ALA A 136 -10.56 8.62 -19.83
N ALA A 137 -10.73 7.31 -19.71
CA ALA A 137 -10.91 6.64 -18.43
C ALA A 137 -9.65 6.73 -17.56
N LEU A 138 -8.46 6.62 -18.16
CA LEU A 138 -7.18 6.77 -17.46
C LEU A 138 -6.94 8.22 -17.01
N GLU A 139 -7.25 9.19 -17.87
CA GLU A 139 -7.17 10.62 -17.54
C GLU A 139 -8.20 11.00 -16.46
N ALA A 140 -9.42 10.50 -16.54
CA ALA A 140 -10.45 10.69 -15.52
C ALA A 140 -10.04 10.08 -14.19
N ALA A 141 -9.51 8.84 -14.20
CA ALA A 141 -8.98 8.20 -13.00
C ALA A 141 -7.78 8.96 -12.41
N HIS A 142 -6.95 9.57 -13.26
CA HIS A 142 -5.84 10.39 -12.80
C HIS A 142 -6.32 11.70 -12.14
N GLN A 143 -7.30 12.37 -12.74
CA GLN A 143 -7.93 13.56 -12.16
C GLN A 143 -8.61 13.23 -10.82
N GLU A 144 -9.34 12.12 -10.75
CA GLU A 144 -9.98 11.66 -9.51
C GLU A 144 -8.92 11.35 -8.43
N ALA A 145 -7.82 10.69 -8.78
CA ALA A 145 -6.72 10.42 -7.85
C ALA A 145 -6.04 11.70 -7.33
N VAL A 146 -5.94 12.76 -8.16
CA VAL A 146 -5.41 14.06 -7.74
C VAL A 146 -6.35 14.72 -6.74
N ILE A 147 -7.65 14.75 -7.02
CA ILE A 147 -8.67 15.33 -6.12
C ILE A 147 -8.67 14.58 -4.78
N LEU A 148 -8.67 13.24 -4.81
CA LEU A 148 -8.63 12.43 -3.60
C LEU A 148 -7.36 12.67 -2.76
N ARG A 149 -6.21 12.93 -3.40
CA ARG A 149 -4.98 13.29 -2.69
C ARG A 149 -5.06 14.66 -2.02
N GLU A 150 -5.65 15.64 -2.70
CA GLU A 150 -5.87 16.96 -2.11
C GLU A 150 -6.85 16.90 -0.92
N ASP A 151 -7.93 16.14 -1.06
CA ASP A 151 -8.91 15.98 0.03
C ASP A 151 -8.33 15.20 1.21
N LEU A 152 -7.50 14.18 0.96
CA LEU A 152 -6.75 13.49 2.03
C LEU A 152 -5.77 14.43 2.75
N ALA A 153 -5.11 15.34 2.03
CA ALA A 153 -4.21 16.31 2.65
C ALA A 153 -4.97 17.29 3.56
N LYS A 154 -6.14 17.78 3.13
CA LYS A 154 -7.01 18.63 3.96
C LYS A 154 -7.54 17.88 5.19
N ALA A 155 -7.96 16.63 5.02
CA ALA A 155 -8.44 15.82 6.13
C ALA A 155 -7.32 15.56 7.16
N GLN A 156 -6.08 15.35 6.70
CA GLN A 156 -4.92 15.21 7.58
C GLN A 156 -4.64 16.50 8.36
N GLU A 157 -4.68 17.66 7.70
CA GLU A 157 -4.52 18.97 8.36
C GLU A 157 -5.60 19.22 9.43
N GLU A 158 -6.85 18.81 9.16
CA GLU A 158 -7.94 18.92 10.14
C GLU A 158 -7.73 17.98 11.34
N ILE A 159 -7.24 16.76 11.12
CA ILE A 159 -6.88 15.83 12.20
C ILE A 159 -5.75 16.41 13.05
N ASP A 160 -4.73 16.98 12.43
CA ASP A 160 -3.58 17.56 13.13
C ASP A 160 -4.02 18.76 14.00
N ASN A 161 -4.88 19.63 13.48
CA ASN A 161 -5.48 20.73 14.24
C ASN A 161 -6.33 20.23 15.42
N GLN A 162 -7.18 19.22 15.21
CA GLN A 162 -7.98 18.63 16.28
C GLN A 162 -7.12 17.96 17.35
N ALA A 163 -6.00 17.34 16.96
CA ALA A 163 -5.05 16.74 17.90
C ALA A 163 -4.37 17.81 18.76
N GLU A 164 -3.98 18.95 18.18
CA GLU A 164 -3.40 20.08 18.92
C GLU A 164 -4.41 20.68 19.91
N GLU A 165 -5.68 20.83 19.51
CA GLU A 165 -6.75 21.28 20.41
C GLU A 165 -7.00 20.31 21.56
N LEU A 166 -7.00 18.99 21.28
CA LEU A 166 -7.17 17.96 22.29
C LEU A 166 -5.99 17.93 23.26
N GLU A 167 -4.77 18.10 22.79
CA GLU A 167 -3.58 18.19 23.64
C GLU A 167 -3.65 19.44 24.54
N ALA A 168 -4.03 20.60 23.98
CA ALA A 168 -4.24 21.82 24.75
C ALA A 168 -5.35 21.66 25.80
N ALA A 169 -6.44 20.97 25.46
CA ALA A 169 -7.52 20.66 26.39
C ALA A 169 -7.05 19.70 27.50
N ALA A 170 -6.30 18.65 27.15
CA ALA A 170 -5.73 17.70 28.11
C ALA A 170 -4.79 18.40 29.09
N ASN A 171 -3.93 19.29 28.60
CA ASN A 171 -3.03 20.09 29.43
C ASN A 171 -3.81 21.03 30.39
N ARG A 172 -4.91 21.64 29.94
CA ARG A 172 -5.79 22.44 30.81
C ARG A 172 -6.47 21.60 31.89
N VAL A 173 -6.95 20.41 31.54
CA VAL A 173 -7.56 19.48 32.51
C VAL A 173 -6.53 19.03 33.54
N ALA A 174 -5.32 18.65 33.10
CA ALA A 174 -4.23 18.28 34.00
C ALA A 174 -3.86 19.42 34.96
N ALA A 175 -3.78 20.66 34.48
CA ALA A 175 -3.53 21.82 35.32
C ALA A 175 -4.64 22.05 36.36
N LEU A 176 -5.91 21.90 35.97
CA LEU A 176 -7.05 22.01 36.89
C LEU A 176 -7.08 20.87 37.91
N GLU A 177 -6.68 19.65 37.53
CA GLU A 177 -6.54 18.53 38.45
C GLU A 177 -5.40 18.73 39.45
N GLU A 178 -4.27 19.29 39.02
CA GLU A 178 -3.20 19.71 39.93
C GLU A 178 -3.67 20.79 40.89
N GLU A 179 -4.40 21.80 40.42
CA GLU A 179 -4.97 22.84 41.29
C GLU A 179 -5.98 22.26 42.28
N LYS A 180 -6.82 21.31 41.85
CA LYS A 180 -7.73 20.58 42.74
C LYS A 180 -6.97 19.73 43.75
N LYS A 181 -5.89 19.05 43.36
CA LYS A 181 -5.02 18.32 44.29
C LYS A 181 -4.33 19.25 45.28
N LYS A 182 -3.89 20.44 44.86
CA LYS A 182 -3.30 21.45 45.75
C LYS A 182 -4.36 22.07 46.70
N LYS A 183 -5.59 22.30 46.23
CA LYS A 183 -6.71 22.79 47.05
C LYS A 183 -7.25 21.73 48.02
N ASN A 184 -7.36 20.47 47.61
CA ASN A 184 -7.73 19.34 48.49
C ASN A 184 -6.58 18.92 49.40
N GLY A 185 -5.33 19.14 49.00
CA GLY A 185 -4.13 18.99 49.82
C GLY A 185 -3.97 20.11 50.85
N SER A 186 -4.75 21.18 50.77
CA SER A 186 -4.95 22.13 51.87
C SER A 186 -5.94 21.52 52.87
N ASN A 187 -5.45 20.51 53.58
CA ASN A 187 -5.52 20.17 55.01
C ASN A 187 -6.59 20.80 55.95
N TYR A 188 -7.66 21.41 55.46
CA TYR A 188 -8.67 22.09 56.27
C TYR A 188 -9.95 21.27 56.42
N ILE A 189 -10.39 20.54 55.38
CA ILE A 189 -11.65 19.77 55.48
C ILE A 189 -11.45 18.50 56.31
N ALA A 190 -10.36 17.74 56.07
CA ALA A 190 -10.06 16.54 56.86
C ALA A 190 -9.71 16.85 58.34
N ALA A 191 -9.03 17.96 58.62
CA ALA A 191 -8.64 18.33 59.98
C ALA A 191 -9.82 18.86 60.82
N VAL A 192 -10.81 19.51 60.20
CA VAL A 192 -12.02 19.98 60.89
C VAL A 192 -12.94 18.80 61.24
N GLU A 193 -13.14 17.86 60.31
CA GLU A 193 -13.94 16.66 60.58
C GLU A 193 -13.34 15.80 61.70
N GLU A 194 -12.00 15.61 61.73
CA GLU A 194 -11.34 14.83 62.78
C GLU A 194 -11.42 15.49 64.18
N SER A 195 -11.39 16.83 64.23
CA SER A 195 -11.54 17.61 65.48
C SER A 195 -12.95 17.51 66.07
N GLU A 196 -13.98 17.60 65.23
CA GLU A 196 -15.37 17.48 65.67
C GLU A 196 -15.71 16.06 66.10
N LEU A 197 -15.25 15.04 65.36
CA LEU A 197 -15.41 13.63 65.74
C LEU A 197 -14.77 13.32 67.10
N ARG A 198 -13.57 13.85 67.38
CA ARG A 198 -12.92 13.67 68.69
C ARG A 198 -13.70 14.32 69.84
N LYS A 199 -14.31 15.49 69.62
CA LYS A 199 -15.16 16.15 70.63
C LYS A 199 -16.44 15.36 70.89
N CYS A 200 -17.08 14.85 69.84
CA CYS A 200 -18.27 14.01 69.98
C CYS A 200 -17.98 12.69 70.70
N LEU A 201 -16.85 12.04 70.40
CA LEU A 201 -16.40 10.84 71.12
C LEU A 201 -16.15 11.12 72.61
N ALA A 202 -15.46 12.21 72.94
CA ALA A 202 -15.20 12.57 74.33
C ALA A 202 -16.48 12.90 75.13
N MET A 203 -17.50 13.46 74.47
CA MET A 203 -18.81 13.68 75.10
C MET A 203 -19.57 12.37 75.32
N ALA A 204 -19.56 11.48 74.33
CA ALA A 204 -20.19 10.16 74.43
C ALA A 204 -19.55 9.29 75.54
N GLU A 205 -18.23 9.34 75.69
CA GLU A 205 -17.52 8.65 76.78
C GLU A 205 -17.92 9.21 78.15
N ARG A 206 -18.04 10.53 78.30
CA ARG A 206 -18.52 11.14 79.54
C ARG A 206 -19.96 10.77 79.86
N GLU A 207 -20.85 10.79 78.88
CA GLU A 207 -22.24 10.35 79.08
C GLU A 207 -22.29 8.87 79.49
N ALA A 208 -21.51 8.00 78.83
CA ALA A 208 -21.42 6.60 79.22
C ALA A 208 -20.91 6.42 80.65
N GLU A 209 -19.94 7.23 81.09
CA GLU A 209 -19.43 7.18 82.47
C GLU A 209 -20.48 7.66 83.49
N ILE A 210 -21.27 8.68 83.14
CA ILE A 210 -22.40 9.16 83.96
C ILE A 210 -23.47 8.06 84.07
N TYR A 211 -23.85 7.45 82.95
CA TYR A 211 -24.83 6.35 82.95
C TYR A 211 -24.34 5.14 83.73
N LYS A 212 -23.05 4.82 83.65
CA LYS A 212 -22.43 3.76 84.43
C LYS A 212 -22.54 4.03 85.93
N ARG A 213 -22.18 5.24 86.38
CA ARG A 213 -22.30 5.63 87.80
C ARG A 213 -23.74 5.60 88.29
N LEU A 214 -24.68 6.09 87.48
CA LEU A 214 -26.12 6.02 87.81
C LEU A 214 -26.60 4.57 87.97
N TYR A 215 -26.14 3.66 87.11
CA TYR A 215 -26.45 2.23 87.22
C TYR A 215 -25.81 1.59 88.44
N GLU A 216 -24.56 1.91 88.73
CA GLU A 216 -23.84 1.43 89.91
C GLU A 216 -24.52 1.93 91.20
N ASP A 217 -24.93 3.19 91.27
CA ASP A 217 -25.66 3.76 92.41
C ASP A 217 -27.06 3.14 92.58
N LEU A 218 -27.78 2.90 91.47
CA LEU A 218 -29.07 2.20 91.49
C LEU A 218 -28.92 0.76 91.98
N LEU A 219 -27.92 0.03 91.49
CA LEU A 219 -27.62 -1.32 91.92
C LEU A 219 -27.19 -1.37 93.40
N ALA A 220 -26.34 -0.44 93.83
CA ALA A 220 -25.93 -0.32 95.23
C ALA A 220 -27.11 -0.06 96.16
N ARG A 221 -28.10 0.72 95.72
CA ARG A 221 -29.34 1.00 96.48
C ARG A 221 -30.36 -0.13 96.43
N ALA A 222 -30.30 -1.00 95.42
CA ALA A 222 -31.19 -2.16 95.31
C ALA A 222 -30.65 -3.42 96.03
N LEU A 223 -29.33 -3.49 96.27
CA LEU A 223 -28.64 -4.63 96.88
C LEU A 223 -28.12 -4.37 98.31
N GLY A 224 -28.20 -3.13 98.80
CA GLY A 224 -27.92 -2.75 100.20
C GLY A 224 -29.20 -2.42 100.96
#